data_AF-A0A183HX53-F1
#
_entry.id   AF-A0A183HX53-F1
#
_cell.length_a   1.000
_cell.length_b   1.000
_cell.length_c   1.000
_cell.angle_alpha   90.00
_cell.angle_beta   90.00
_cell.angle_gamma   90.00
#
_symmetry.space_group_name_H-M   'P 1'
#
loop_
_entity.id
_entity.type
_entity.pdbx_description
1 polymer ?
#
loop_
_entity_poly.entity_id
_entity_poly.type
_entity_poly.pdbx_seq_one_letter_code
_entity_poly.pdbx_strand_id
1 'polypeptide(L)'
;MIAVLLMGQIDRLLALLIDRSSAEPTKEALMTAICIGNRPLVEFILSLFLEYPGEEYNGCRNSKSFPPHMTPLMLACICNNFSIVQCLLLRKHYMQLPHRSDCEFQLLIQFFL
;
A
#
# COMPACT_ATOMS: atom_id res chain seq x y z
N MET A 1 26.28 4.50 7.89
CA MET A 1 25.15 4.95 8.74
C MET A 1 23.79 4.33 8.39
N ILE A 2 23.65 3.56 7.28
CA ILE A 2 22.37 2.91 6.88
C ILE A 2 22.18 1.52 7.52
N ALA A 3 23.27 0.82 7.87
CA ALA A 3 23.21 -0.58 8.34
C ALA A 3 22.70 -0.76 9.79
N VAL A 4 22.79 0.25 10.67
CA VAL A 4 22.51 0.09 12.11
C VAL A 4 21.04 0.39 12.47
N LEU A 5 20.28 1.06 11.59
CA LEU A 5 18.84 1.32 11.76
C LEU A 5 17.94 0.18 11.23
N LEU A 6 18.51 -0.84 10.57
CA LEU A 6 17.76 -1.85 9.83
C LEU A 6 17.27 -3.04 10.67
N MET A 7 17.98 -3.44 11.73
CA MET A 7 17.66 -4.72 12.41
C MET A 7 16.24 -4.74 12.98
N GLY A 8 15.86 -3.72 13.77
CA GLY A 8 14.52 -3.63 14.34
C GLY A 8 13.41 -3.38 13.32
N GLN A 9 13.72 -2.81 12.16
CA GLN A 9 12.75 -2.64 11.06
C GLN A 9 12.53 -3.96 10.30
N ILE A 10 13.58 -4.75 10.11
CA ILE A 10 13.49 -6.07 9.48
C ILE A 10 12.70 -7.02 10.39
N ASP A 11 13.01 -7.09 11.69
CA ASP A 11 12.28 -7.96 12.62
C ASP A 11 10.79 -7.61 12.69
N ARG A 12 10.46 -6.32 12.70
CA ARG A 12 9.07 -5.85 12.66
C ARG A 12 8.40 -6.21 11.33
N LEU A 13 9.07 -6.02 10.20
CA LEU A 13 8.53 -6.39 8.89
C LEU A 13 8.29 -7.90 8.81
N LEU A 14 9.23 -8.72 9.31
CA LEU A 14 9.08 -10.16 9.37
C LEU A 14 7.89 -10.56 10.26
N ALA A 15 7.74 -9.92 11.43
CA ALA A 15 6.58 -10.16 12.30
C ALA A 15 5.25 -9.86 11.59
N LEU A 16 5.19 -8.77 10.81
CA LEU A 16 4.00 -8.43 10.02
C LEU A 16 3.73 -9.42 8.88
N LEU A 17 4.77 -10.02 8.29
CA LEU A 17 4.62 -11.01 7.21
C LEU A 17 4.26 -12.40 7.73
N ILE A 18 4.69 -12.75 8.94
CA ILE A 18 4.40 -14.02 9.60
C ILE A 18 2.97 -14.01 10.15
N ASP A 19 2.49 -12.88 10.69
CA ASP A 19 1.13 -12.77 11.16
C ASP A 19 0.14 -12.71 9.99
N ARG A 20 -0.45 -13.87 9.69
CA ARG A 20 -1.46 -14.02 8.64
C ARG A 20 -2.85 -14.31 9.18
N SER A 21 -3.11 -13.91 10.43
CA SER A 21 -4.44 -14.01 11.04
C SER A 21 -5.49 -13.13 10.32
N SER A 22 -5.04 -12.07 9.64
CA SER A 22 -5.87 -11.16 8.86
C SER A 22 -5.04 -10.48 7.76
N ALA A 23 -5.70 -9.70 6.89
CA ALA A 23 -5.01 -8.93 5.86
C ALA A 23 -4.30 -7.66 6.40
N GLU A 24 -4.66 -7.16 7.59
CA GLU A 24 -4.14 -5.88 8.11
C GLU A 24 -2.62 -5.85 8.30
N PRO A 25 -1.96 -6.87 8.91
CA PRO A 25 -0.50 -6.90 9.02
C PRO A 25 0.19 -6.86 7.66
N THR A 26 -0.33 -7.61 6.68
CA THR A 26 0.18 -7.64 5.30
C THR A 26 0.04 -6.29 4.60
N LYS A 27 -1.06 -5.56 4.83
CA LYS A 27 -1.21 -4.18 4.34
C LYS A 27 -0.15 -3.26 4.95
N GLU A 28 0.08 -3.34 6.26
CA GLU A 28 1.10 -2.50 6.91
C GLU A 28 2.50 -2.84 6.39
N ALA A 29 2.79 -4.13 6.15
CA ALA A 29 4.01 -4.58 5.52
C ALA A 29 4.17 -4.03 4.10
N LEU A 30 3.10 -4.03 3.30
CA LEU A 30 3.10 -3.46 1.95
C LEU A 30 3.41 -1.97 1.97
N MET A 31 2.73 -1.20 2.82
CA MET A 31 2.95 0.25 2.97
C MET A 31 4.38 0.54 3.41
N THR A 32 4.91 -0.27 4.34
CA THR A 32 6.30 -0.18 4.81
C THR A 32 7.30 -0.45 3.68
N ALA A 33 7.07 -1.48 2.87
CA ALA A 33 7.93 -1.80 1.72
C ALA A 33 7.94 -0.70 0.65
N ILE A 34 6.79 -0.03 0.44
CA ILE A 34 6.69 1.12 -0.45
C ILE A 34 7.52 2.28 0.10
N CYS A 35 7.44 2.58 1.40
CA CYS A 35 8.28 3.60 2.04
C CYS A 35 9.78 3.28 1.93
N ILE A 36 10.17 2.00 2.02
CA ILE A 36 11.55 1.56 1.81
C ILE A 36 11.98 1.78 0.34
N GLY A 37 11.03 1.75 -0.60
CA GLY A 37 11.29 1.96 -2.02
C GLY A 37 11.83 0.73 -2.75
N ASN A 38 11.75 -0.46 -2.13
CA ASN A 38 12.24 -1.71 -2.70
C ASN A 38 11.15 -2.41 -3.53
N ARG A 39 11.21 -2.27 -4.86
CA ARG A 39 10.23 -2.86 -5.78
C ARG A 39 10.11 -4.38 -5.69
N PRO A 40 11.20 -5.19 -5.70
CA PRO A 40 11.10 -6.63 -5.50
C PRO A 40 10.36 -7.03 -4.21
N LEU A 41 10.61 -6.31 -3.11
CA LEU A 41 9.91 -6.55 -1.85
C LEU A 41 8.42 -6.23 -1.97
N VAL A 42 8.07 -5.12 -2.62
CA VAL A 42 6.67 -4.78 -2.89
C VAL A 42 5.98 -5.86 -3.73
N GLU A 43 6.61 -6.34 -4.80
CA GLU A 43 6.08 -7.42 -5.64
C GLU A 43 5.91 -8.73 -4.88
N PHE A 44 6.85 -9.07 -4.01
CA PHE A 44 6.75 -10.21 -3.12
C PHE A 44 5.55 -10.08 -2.19
N ILE A 45 5.40 -8.96 -1.47
CA ILE A 45 4.28 -8.77 -0.55
C ILE A 45 2.94 -8.76 -1.30
N LEU A 46 2.88 -8.15 -2.50
CA LEU A 46 1.70 -8.20 -3.36
C LEU A 46 1.30 -9.64 -3.76
N SER A 47 2.26 -10.55 -3.86
CA SER A 47 1.95 -11.98 -4.10
C SER A 47 1.28 -12.67 -2.91
N LEU A 48 1.46 -12.15 -1.70
CA LEU A 48 0.83 -12.70 -0.48
C LEU A 48 -0.67 -12.36 -0.39
N PHE A 49 -1.15 -11.36 -1.14
CA PHE A 49 -2.57 -10.99 -1.20
C PHE A 49 -3.43 -11.97 -2.01
N LEU A 50 -2.85 -13.03 -2.59
CA LEU A 50 -3.63 -14.10 -3.22
C LEU A 50 -4.70 -14.70 -2.30
N GLU A 51 -4.48 -14.64 -0.98
CA GLU A 51 -5.42 -15.14 0.02
C GLU A 51 -6.52 -14.13 0.40
N TYR A 52 -6.33 -12.85 0.07
CA TYR A 52 -7.23 -11.75 0.38
C TYR A 52 -7.37 -10.83 -0.83
N PRO A 53 -7.96 -11.32 -1.94
CA PRO A 53 -8.05 -10.55 -3.17
C PRO A 53 -8.86 -9.27 -2.95
N GLY A 54 -8.29 -8.13 -3.35
CA GLY A 54 -8.91 -6.81 -3.21
C GLY A 54 -8.43 -6.04 -1.97
N GLU A 55 -7.85 -6.71 -0.97
CA GLU A 55 -7.35 -6.02 0.22
C GLU A 55 -6.09 -5.20 -0.06
N GLU A 56 -5.37 -5.49 -1.14
CA GLU A 56 -4.21 -4.74 -1.62
C GLU A 56 -4.56 -3.33 -2.12
N TYR A 57 -5.82 -3.05 -2.45
CA TYR A 57 -6.25 -1.71 -2.86
C TYR A 57 -6.52 -0.80 -1.65
N ASN A 58 -6.73 -1.40 -0.47
CA ASN A 58 -7.17 -0.70 0.72
C ASN A 58 -5.98 -0.21 1.57
N GLY A 59 -6.20 0.89 2.29
CA GLY A 59 -5.31 1.33 3.34
C GLY A 59 -5.36 0.44 4.59
N CYS A 60 -4.41 0.64 5.49
CA CYS A 60 -4.37 -0.02 6.80
C CYS A 60 -5.30 0.72 7.76
N ARG A 61 -6.41 0.10 8.16
CA ARG A 61 -7.39 0.77 9.05
C ARG A 61 -6.90 0.85 10.48
N ASN A 62 -6.19 -0.17 10.93
CA ASN A 62 -5.80 -0.34 12.33
C ASN A 62 -4.34 0.02 12.60
N SER A 63 -3.60 0.47 11.59
CA SER A 63 -2.20 0.84 11.77
C SER A 63 -2.08 2.18 12.49
N LYS A 64 -1.12 2.27 13.42
CA LYS A 64 -0.72 3.55 14.03
C LYS A 64 0.21 4.36 13.13
N SER A 65 0.83 3.69 12.14
CA SER A 65 1.87 4.28 11.29
C SER A 65 1.29 5.00 10.07
N PHE A 66 0.09 4.60 9.62
CA PHE A 66 -0.51 5.07 8.38
C PHE A 66 -1.96 5.53 8.60
N PRO A 67 -2.41 6.59 7.93
CA PRO A 67 -3.81 6.99 7.96
C PRO A 67 -4.70 5.92 7.29
N PRO A 68 -5.94 5.72 7.76
CA PRO A 68 -6.82 4.66 7.25
C PRO A 68 -7.26 4.86 5.80
N HIS A 69 -7.26 6.10 5.31
CA HIS A 69 -7.62 6.45 3.93
C HIS A 69 -6.43 6.39 2.96
N MET A 70 -5.21 6.19 3.46
CA MET A 70 -4.02 6.16 2.63
C MET A 70 -3.94 4.83 1.89
N THR A 71 -4.06 4.87 0.56
CA THR A 71 -3.92 3.67 -0.28
C THR A 71 -2.45 3.43 -0.66
N PRO A 72 -2.06 2.17 -1.00
CA PRO A 72 -0.70 1.87 -1.45
C PRO A 72 -0.26 2.68 -2.67
N LEU A 73 -1.16 2.90 -3.63
CA LEU A 73 -0.86 3.72 -4.81
C LEU A 73 -0.63 5.19 -4.44
N MET A 74 -1.46 5.73 -3.55
CA MET A 74 -1.33 7.11 -3.07
C MET A 74 0.03 7.31 -2.37
N LEU A 75 0.43 6.36 -1.53
CA LEU A 75 1.73 6.38 -0.87
C LEU A 75 2.90 6.26 -1.85
N ALA A 76 2.81 5.36 -2.85
CA ALA A 76 3.86 5.21 -3.87
C ALA A 76 4.08 6.50 -4.68
N CYS A 77 2.99 7.21 -5.00
CA CYS A 77 3.04 8.53 -5.62
C CYS A 77 3.72 9.57 -4.71
N ILE A 78 3.38 9.59 -3.42
CA ILE A 78 4.00 10.50 -2.43
C ILE A 78 5.50 10.22 -2.29
N CYS A 79 5.90 8.95 -2.29
CA CYS A 79 7.31 8.54 -2.25
C CYS A 79 8.05 8.80 -3.58
N ASN A 80 7.37 9.29 -4.62
CA ASN A 80 7.92 9.62 -5.94
C ASN A 80 8.72 8.46 -6.58
N ASN A 81 8.32 7.21 -6.34
CA ASN A 81 8.98 6.03 -6.90
C ASN A 81 8.19 5.50 -8.11
N PHE A 82 8.52 6.02 -9.29
CA PHE A 82 7.84 5.67 -10.56
C PHE A 82 7.83 4.17 -10.85
N SER A 83 8.87 3.43 -10.43
CA SER A 83 8.96 1.99 -10.67
C SER A 83 7.88 1.21 -9.90
N ILE A 84 7.59 1.64 -8.67
CA ILE A 84 6.55 1.05 -7.82
C ILE A 84 5.18 1.53 -8.29
N VAL A 85 5.03 2.82 -8.61
CA VAL A 85 3.78 3.37 -9.17
C VAL A 85 3.38 2.59 -10.42
N GLN A 86 4.30 2.40 -11.35
CA GLN A 86 4.05 1.61 -12.56
C GLN A 86 3.67 0.16 -12.24
N CYS A 87 4.35 -0.47 -11.27
CA CYS A 87 4.04 -1.84 -10.84
C CYS A 87 2.59 -1.95 -10.30
N LEU A 88 2.17 -0.99 -9.47
CA LEU A 88 0.81 -0.94 -8.93
C LEU A 88 -0.24 -0.64 -10.01
N LEU A 89 0.04 0.28 -10.94
CA LEU A 89 -0.86 0.58 -12.06
C LEU A 89 -1.04 -0.63 -13.00
N LEU A 90 0.03 -1.38 -13.28
CA LEU A 90 -0.05 -2.61 -14.08
C LEU A 90 -0.93 -3.68 -13.41
N ARG A 91 -0.98 -3.69 -12.08
CA ARG A 91 -1.86 -4.53 -11.27
C ARG A 91 -3.26 -3.96 -11.07
N LYS A 92 -3.65 -2.96 -11.87
CA LYS A 92 -4.99 -2.34 -11.86
C LYS A 92 -5.34 -1.61 -10.57
N HIS A 93 -4.34 -1.19 -9.78
CA HIS A 93 -4.60 -0.23 -8.72
C HIS A 93 -5.00 1.10 -9.34
N TYR A 94 -6.05 1.72 -8.79
CA TYR A 94 -6.53 3.03 -9.19
C TYR A 94 -6.71 3.91 -7.96
N MET A 95 -6.73 5.22 -8.18
CA MET A 95 -7.07 6.20 -7.15
C MET A 95 -8.41 6.82 -7.51
N GLN A 96 -9.35 6.79 -6.56
CA GLN A 96 -10.61 7.51 -6.68
C GLN A 96 -10.32 9.01 -6.55
N LEU A 97 -10.74 9.81 -7.52
CA LEU A 97 -10.61 11.25 -7.40
C LEU A 97 -11.51 11.73 -6.25
N PRO A 98 -11.06 12.69 -5.44
CA PRO A 98 -11.95 13.31 -4.46
C PRO A 98 -13.08 14.03 -5.22
N HIS A 99 -14.30 13.90 -4.69
CA HIS A 99 -15.43 14.68 -5.19
C HIS A 99 -15.16 16.17 -4.99
N ARG A 100 -15.68 16.98 -5.92
CA ARG A 100 -15.68 18.43 -5.76
C ARG A 100 -16.57 18.81 -4.57
N SER A 101 -16.20 19.86 -3.84
CA SER A 101 -16.90 20.29 -2.62
C SER A 101 -18.35 20.72 -2.84
N ASP A 102 -18.71 21.05 -4.08
CA ASP A 102 -20.05 21.44 -4.55
C ASP A 102 -20.78 20.30 -5.28
N CYS A 103 -20.27 19.07 -5.22
CA CYS A 103 -20.84 17.94 -5.94
C CYS A 103 -22.02 17.33 -5.16
N GLU A 104 -23.22 17.40 -5.73
CA GLU A 104 -24.44 16.79 -5.16
C GLU A 104 -24.66 15.33 -5.59
N PHE A 105 -23.86 14.79 -6.51
CA PHE A 105 -23.98 13.43 -7.02
C PHE A 105 -22.82 12.54 -6.55
N GLN A 106 -23.14 11.49 -5.81
CA GLN A 106 -22.21 10.63 -5.08
C GLN A 106 -21.55 9.49 -5.92
N LEU A 107 -21.68 9.50 -7.26
CA LEU A 107 -21.41 8.31 -8.10
C LEU A 107 -20.63 8.55 -9.41
N LEU A 108 -19.87 9.64 -9.53
CA LEU A 108 -18.92 9.79 -10.64
C LEU A 108 -17.51 9.71 -10.08
N ILE A 109 -16.82 8.58 -10.29
CA ILE A 109 -15.45 8.46 -10.85
C ILE A 109 -15.15 6.95 -11.01
N GLN A 110 -15.64 6.37 -12.10
CA GLN A 110 -14.91 5.34 -12.85
C GLN A 110 -14.63 5.95 -14.22
N PHE A 111 -13.49 5.62 -14.82
CA PHE A 111 -12.89 6.21 -16.03
C PHE A 111 -11.97 7.42 -15.80
N PHE A 112 -10.74 7.12 -15.39
CA PHE A 112 -9.56 7.54 -16.15
C PHE A 112 -8.41 6.55 -15.88
N LEU A 113 -8.39 5.47 -16.67
CA LEU A 113 -7.23 4.76 -17.21
C LEU A 113 -7.71 3.68 -18.18
#